data_AF-A0A1E3BEP0-F1
#
_entry.id   AF-A0A1E3BEP0-F1
#
_cell.length_a   1.000
_cell.length_b   1.000
_cell.length_c   1.000
_cell.angle_alpha   90.00
_cell.angle_beta   90.00
_cell.angle_gamma   90.00
#
_symmetry.space_group_name_H-M   'P 1'
#
loop_
_entity.id
_entity.type
_entity.pdbx_description
1 polymer ?
#
loop_
_entity_poly.entity_id
_entity_poly.type
_entity_poly.pdbx_seq_one_letter_code
_entity_poly.pdbx_strand_id
1 'polypeptide(L)'
;MCTPGGSYAEYTLAWNHTIFHLPKHISFEEAANIPLAALAAAVSLYAHHRFPPPCAPAAESTANIHPIIAIAGKGSHYAESLVDESKGDTVINYRDGAEATVKKMKSSLGQAGHTTVQHALDAVVISQSAEVLKQSATPGGQIDFVLPNDLDVSPAIKSITSVKSVHNQPEFEDNQELGFVFSRYFTRALNSGNLSGHPYEVRPRGLEGVEEALKDLKAGRTSATMFIFRIADT
;
A
#
# COMPACT_ATOMS: atom_id res chain seq x y z
N MET A 1 1.17 4.38 18.11
CA MET A 1 1.97 5.60 18.37
C MET A 1 1.87 6.11 19.81
N CYS A 2 1.17 5.40 20.72
CA CYS A 2 0.97 5.84 22.11
C CYS A 2 1.29 4.75 23.15
N THR A 3 2.01 3.70 22.72
CA THR A 3 2.43 2.58 23.57
C THR A 3 3.96 2.54 23.58
N PRO A 4 4.59 2.09 24.68
CA PRO A 4 6.03 1.85 24.72
C PRO A 4 6.48 0.92 23.58
N GLY A 5 7.72 1.07 23.10
CA GLY A 5 8.30 0.20 22.07
C GLY A 5 8.08 0.65 20.61
N GLY A 6 7.92 1.94 20.36
CA GLY A 6 7.92 2.48 18.99
C GLY A 6 9.29 2.42 18.29
N SER A 7 9.33 2.73 17.00
CA SER A 7 10.55 2.73 16.18
C SER A 7 11.34 4.04 16.20
N TYR A 8 10.80 5.13 16.76
CA TYR A 8 11.53 6.38 16.98
C TYR A 8 12.37 6.31 18.27
N ALA A 9 13.36 5.42 18.29
CA ALA A 9 14.25 5.17 19.41
C ALA A 9 15.56 4.51 18.93
N GLU A 10 16.63 4.64 19.71
CA GLU A 10 17.92 3.98 19.42
C GLU A 10 17.84 2.45 19.47
N TYR A 11 16.93 1.92 20.29
CA TYR A 11 16.66 0.50 20.43
C TYR A 11 15.16 0.25 20.42
N THR A 12 14.72 -0.83 19.77
CA THR A 12 13.32 -1.25 19.73
C THR A 12 13.19 -2.76 19.72
N LEU A 13 12.01 -3.25 20.09
CA LEU A 13 11.64 -4.65 19.97
C LEU A 13 10.67 -4.78 18.80
N ALA A 14 10.84 -5.84 18.01
CA ALA A 14 9.94 -6.17 16.91
C ALA A 14 9.57 -7.65 16.97
N TRP A 15 8.39 -7.98 16.46
CA TRP A 15 7.99 -9.37 16.32
C TRP A 15 8.89 -10.07 15.30
N ASN A 16 9.39 -11.26 15.64
CA ASN A 16 10.29 -12.01 14.76
C ASN A 16 9.67 -12.37 13.39
N HIS A 17 8.34 -12.36 13.30
CA HIS A 17 7.59 -12.68 12.10
C HIS A 17 7.31 -11.46 11.22
N THR A 18 7.55 -10.22 11.70
CA THR A 18 7.38 -8.99 10.90
C THR A 18 8.71 -8.36 10.46
N ILE A 19 9.83 -9.01 10.78
CA ILE A 19 11.18 -8.59 10.37
C ILE A 19 11.75 -9.49 9.29
N PHE A 20 12.66 -8.93 8.49
CA PHE A 20 13.34 -9.63 7.41
C PHE A 20 14.80 -9.23 7.28
N HIS A 21 15.59 -10.09 6.66
CA HIS A 21 17.01 -9.84 6.46
C HIS A 21 17.22 -8.87 5.29
N LEU A 22 17.98 -7.82 5.55
CA LEU A 22 18.36 -6.84 4.54
C LEU A 22 19.46 -7.42 3.62
N PRO A 23 19.25 -7.48 2.28
CA PRO A 23 20.34 -7.79 1.36
C PRO A 23 21.50 -6.80 1.48
N LYS A 24 22.74 -7.29 1.35
CA LYS A 24 23.97 -6.48 1.54
C LYS A 24 24.08 -5.25 0.65
N HIS A 25 23.41 -5.24 -0.49
CA HIS A 25 23.46 -4.15 -1.47
C HIS A 25 22.32 -3.13 -1.30
N ILE A 26 21.35 -3.39 -0.40
CA ILE A 26 20.25 -2.48 -0.13
C ILE A 26 20.61 -1.63 1.09
N SER A 27 20.42 -0.32 0.97
CA SER A 27 20.68 0.64 2.04
C SER A 27 19.67 0.53 3.19
N PHE A 28 20.03 1.01 4.38
CA PHE A 28 19.09 1.04 5.50
C PHE A 28 17.92 1.99 5.23
N GLU A 29 18.17 3.07 4.50
CA GLU A 29 17.20 4.11 4.20
C GLU A 29 16.14 3.62 3.23
N GLU A 30 16.56 2.88 2.20
CA GLU A 30 15.64 2.20 1.29
C GLU A 30 14.86 1.11 2.05
N ALA A 31 15.54 0.29 2.86
CA ALA A 31 14.89 -0.77 3.60
C ALA A 31 13.83 -0.28 4.59
N ALA A 32 14.09 0.84 5.27
CA ALA A 32 13.21 1.40 6.28
C ALA A 32 11.86 1.87 5.70
N ASN A 33 11.77 2.07 4.39
CA ASN A 33 10.56 2.56 3.72
C ASN A 33 9.59 1.44 3.26
N ILE A 34 9.96 0.17 3.46
CA ILE A 34 9.24 -1.00 2.95
C ILE A 34 8.21 -1.58 3.94
N PRO A 35 8.55 -1.87 5.22
CA PRO A 35 7.80 -2.84 6.02
C PRO A 35 6.32 -2.52 6.19
N LEU A 36 5.99 -1.27 6.53
CA LEU A 36 4.61 -0.87 6.82
C LEU A 36 3.70 -1.04 5.59
N ALA A 37 4.09 -0.46 4.45
CA ALA A 37 3.30 -0.47 3.24
C ALA A 37 3.24 -1.87 2.62
N ALA A 38 4.37 -2.59 2.59
CA ALA A 38 4.43 -3.93 2.01
C ALA A 38 3.61 -4.95 2.81
N LEU A 39 3.64 -4.89 4.16
CA LEU A 39 2.81 -5.78 4.99
C LEU A 39 1.31 -5.42 4.87
N ALA A 40 0.97 -4.13 4.83
CA ALA A 40 -0.43 -3.73 4.61
C ALA A 40 -0.94 -4.20 3.24
N ALA A 41 -0.13 -4.05 2.18
CA ALA A 41 -0.45 -4.58 0.87
C ALA A 41 -0.60 -6.11 0.88
N ALA A 42 0.27 -6.83 1.61
CA ALA A 42 0.16 -8.28 1.72
C ALA A 42 -1.15 -8.72 2.39
N VAL A 43 -1.56 -8.08 3.49
CA VAL A 43 -2.85 -8.36 4.14
C VAL A 43 -4.00 -8.13 3.16
N SER A 44 -4.05 -6.96 2.52
CA SER A 44 -5.12 -6.63 1.59
C SER A 44 -5.19 -7.61 0.40
N LEU A 45 -4.07 -7.82 -0.29
CA LEU A 45 -4.05 -8.63 -1.51
C LEU A 45 -4.29 -10.13 -1.25
N TYR A 46 -3.73 -10.67 -0.16
CA TYR A 46 -3.69 -12.13 0.06
C TYR A 46 -4.65 -12.62 1.15
N ALA A 47 -4.88 -11.85 2.22
CA ALA A 47 -5.86 -12.22 3.24
C ALA A 47 -7.29 -11.80 2.84
N HIS A 48 -7.46 -10.60 2.30
CA HIS A 48 -8.79 -10.09 1.93
C HIS A 48 -9.16 -10.44 0.49
N HIS A 49 -8.38 -9.98 -0.49
CA HIS A 49 -8.68 -10.19 -1.91
C HIS A 49 -8.41 -11.60 -2.43
N ARG A 50 -7.72 -12.43 -1.62
CA ARG A 50 -7.41 -13.83 -1.95
C ARG A 50 -6.73 -13.99 -3.31
N PHE A 51 -5.96 -12.99 -3.73
CA PHE A 51 -5.15 -13.16 -4.92
C PHE A 51 -4.09 -14.24 -4.68
N PRO A 52 -3.63 -14.93 -5.73
CA PRO A 52 -2.64 -15.98 -5.52
C PRO A 52 -1.28 -15.37 -5.15
N PRO A 53 -0.54 -15.99 -4.22
CA PRO A 53 0.73 -15.45 -3.74
C PRO A 53 1.74 -15.31 -4.89
N PRO A 54 2.76 -14.45 -4.77
CA PRO A 54 3.74 -14.23 -5.84
C PRO A 54 4.54 -15.49 -6.21
N CYS A 55 4.65 -16.44 -5.27
CA CYS A 55 5.30 -17.73 -5.47
C CYS A 55 4.39 -18.81 -6.09
N ALA A 56 3.13 -18.49 -6.41
CA ALA A 56 2.24 -19.37 -7.13
C ALA A 56 2.77 -19.63 -8.57
N PRO A 57 2.37 -20.74 -9.21
CA PRO A 57 2.70 -21.00 -10.61
C PRO A 57 2.36 -19.81 -11.51
N ALA A 58 3.11 -19.60 -12.59
CA ALA A 58 2.98 -18.40 -13.43
C ALA A 58 1.56 -18.14 -13.99
N ALA A 59 0.78 -19.18 -14.23
CA ALA A 59 -0.62 -19.07 -14.68
C ALA A 59 -1.57 -18.50 -13.61
N GLU A 60 -1.17 -18.56 -12.34
CA GLU A 60 -1.94 -18.10 -11.18
C GLU A 60 -1.27 -16.91 -10.50
N SER A 61 -0.02 -16.56 -10.82
CA SER A 61 0.74 -15.52 -10.10
C SER A 61 0.10 -14.13 -10.15
N THR A 62 0.16 -13.42 -9.03
CA THR A 62 -0.23 -12.00 -8.91
C THR A 62 0.56 -11.05 -9.83
N ALA A 63 1.70 -11.49 -10.36
CA ALA A 63 2.57 -10.68 -11.21
C ALA A 63 1.97 -10.32 -12.59
N ASN A 64 0.78 -10.83 -12.93
CA ASN A 64 0.15 -10.57 -14.23
C ASN A 64 -1.34 -10.21 -14.11
N ILE A 65 -1.75 -9.59 -12.98
CA ILE A 65 -3.11 -9.07 -12.81
C ILE A 65 -3.19 -7.71 -13.52
N HIS A 66 -3.94 -7.67 -14.62
CA HIS A 66 -4.22 -6.48 -15.41
C HIS A 66 -5.70 -6.49 -15.86
N PRO A 67 -6.33 -5.33 -16.09
CA PRO A 67 -5.77 -3.99 -15.94
C PRO A 67 -5.73 -3.51 -14.48
N ILE A 68 -4.71 -2.72 -14.13
CA ILE A 68 -4.59 -1.96 -12.88
C ILE A 68 -5.05 -0.52 -13.15
N ILE A 69 -6.05 -0.06 -12.40
CA ILE A 69 -6.51 1.33 -12.45
C ILE A 69 -6.00 2.04 -11.18
N ALA A 70 -4.88 2.72 -11.30
CA ALA A 70 -4.28 3.48 -10.20
C ALA A 70 -4.89 4.88 -10.11
N ILE A 71 -5.53 5.19 -8.98
CA ILE A 71 -6.09 6.52 -8.73
C ILE A 71 -5.12 7.29 -7.85
N ALA A 72 -4.45 8.27 -8.44
CA ALA A 72 -3.39 9.06 -7.79
C ALA A 72 -3.61 10.55 -8.05
N GLY A 73 -2.73 11.42 -7.56
CA GLY A 73 -2.82 12.82 -7.96
C GLY A 73 -1.49 13.56 -7.96
N LYS A 74 -1.07 14.24 -6.88
CA LYS A 74 0.26 14.91 -6.89
C LYS A 74 1.40 13.90 -7.13
N GLY A 75 1.21 12.65 -6.73
CA GLY A 75 2.11 11.53 -7.01
C GLY A 75 1.82 10.72 -8.27
N SER A 76 0.93 11.16 -9.18
CA SER A 76 0.56 10.38 -10.38
C SER A 76 1.77 10.02 -11.25
N HIS A 77 2.71 10.95 -11.43
CA HIS A 77 3.94 10.71 -12.19
C HIS A 77 4.76 9.49 -11.68
N TYR A 78 4.72 9.23 -10.37
CA TYR A 78 5.38 8.06 -9.80
C TYR A 78 4.56 6.79 -10.04
N ALA A 79 3.23 6.85 -9.88
CA ALA A 79 2.36 5.73 -10.22
C ALA A 79 2.49 5.32 -11.70
N GLU A 80 2.65 6.29 -12.60
CA GLU A 80 2.88 6.07 -14.04
C GLU A 80 4.15 5.25 -14.31
N SER A 81 5.19 5.38 -13.47
CA SER A 81 6.41 4.57 -13.58
C SER A 81 6.27 3.12 -13.12
N LEU A 82 5.18 2.77 -12.44
CA LEU A 82 4.97 1.44 -11.85
C LEU A 82 3.98 0.57 -12.65
N VAL A 83 3.15 1.18 -13.48
CA VAL A 83 2.10 0.49 -14.25
C VAL A 83 2.57 0.17 -15.67
N ASP A 84 1.93 -0.82 -16.30
CA ASP A 84 2.21 -1.20 -17.69
C ASP A 84 1.01 -0.88 -18.59
N GLU A 85 1.04 0.30 -19.24
CA GLU A 85 -0.01 0.74 -20.15
C GLU A 85 -0.23 -0.23 -21.32
N SER A 86 0.80 -0.99 -21.73
CA SER A 86 0.67 -1.98 -22.80
C SER A 86 -0.25 -3.15 -22.43
N LYS A 87 -0.48 -3.35 -21.12
CA LYS A 87 -1.40 -4.34 -20.57
C LYS A 87 -2.76 -3.75 -20.15
N GLY A 88 -3.02 -2.49 -20.52
CA GLY A 88 -4.27 -1.79 -20.23
C GLY A 88 -4.31 -1.13 -18.85
N ASP A 89 -3.19 -1.08 -18.13
CA ASP A 89 -3.11 -0.32 -16.89
C ASP A 89 -3.25 1.19 -17.16
N THR A 90 -3.73 1.94 -16.16
CA THR A 90 -3.92 3.38 -16.30
C THR A 90 -3.75 4.09 -14.96
N VAL A 91 -3.30 5.35 -15.02
CA VAL A 91 -3.26 6.27 -13.89
C VAL A 91 -4.31 7.37 -14.08
N ILE A 92 -5.20 7.52 -13.12
CA ILE A 92 -6.27 8.54 -13.14
C ILE A 92 -5.99 9.57 -12.04
N ASN A 93 -5.94 10.85 -12.42
CA ASN A 93 -5.80 11.95 -11.46
C ASN A 93 -7.14 12.28 -10.80
N TYR A 94 -7.32 11.93 -9.52
CA TYR A 94 -8.57 12.19 -8.80
C TYR A 94 -8.87 13.68 -8.58
N ARG A 95 -7.87 14.57 -8.75
CA ARG A 95 -8.05 16.02 -8.61
C ARG A 95 -8.94 16.62 -9.69
N ASP A 96 -9.19 15.89 -10.78
CA ASP A 96 -10.11 16.29 -11.84
C ASP A 96 -11.60 16.19 -11.39
N GLY A 97 -11.85 15.64 -10.20
CA GLY A 97 -13.19 15.49 -9.62
C GLY A 97 -13.74 14.06 -9.73
N ALA A 98 -14.72 13.75 -8.89
CA ALA A 98 -15.29 12.40 -8.78
C ALA A 98 -15.96 11.94 -10.09
N GLU A 99 -16.77 12.79 -10.73
CA GLU A 99 -17.41 12.46 -12.01
C GLU A 99 -16.41 12.17 -13.12
N ALA A 100 -15.36 13.00 -13.24
CA ALA A 100 -14.29 12.81 -14.21
C ALA A 100 -13.53 11.49 -13.94
N THR A 101 -13.29 11.18 -12.66
CA THR A 101 -12.64 9.94 -12.22
C THR A 101 -13.49 8.72 -12.61
N VAL A 102 -14.79 8.71 -12.28
CA VAL A 102 -15.72 7.63 -12.67
C VAL A 102 -15.77 7.46 -14.19
N LYS A 103 -15.86 8.57 -14.94
CA LYS A 103 -15.91 8.54 -16.40
C LYS A 103 -14.64 7.92 -16.99
N LYS A 104 -13.46 8.35 -16.53
CA LYS A 104 -12.16 7.81 -16.97
C LYS A 104 -12.05 6.33 -16.62
N MET A 105 -12.41 5.96 -15.39
CA MET A 105 -12.39 4.58 -14.92
C MET A 105 -13.27 3.66 -15.77
N LYS A 106 -14.52 4.05 -16.05
CA LYS A 106 -15.43 3.29 -16.93
C LYS A 106 -14.90 3.19 -18.37
N SER A 107 -14.29 4.26 -18.87
CA SER A 107 -13.66 4.26 -20.20
C SER A 107 -12.50 3.26 -20.28
N SER A 108 -11.58 3.29 -19.31
CA SER A 108 -10.43 2.39 -19.26
C SER A 108 -10.84 0.93 -19.08
N LEU A 109 -11.82 0.66 -18.21
CA LEU A 109 -12.42 -0.68 -18.09
C LEU A 109 -12.99 -1.15 -19.42
N GLY A 110 -13.79 -0.30 -20.10
CA GLY A 110 -14.40 -0.65 -21.38
C GLY A 110 -13.39 -0.96 -22.48
N GLN A 111 -12.28 -0.21 -22.53
CA GLN A 111 -11.17 -0.48 -23.46
C GLN A 111 -10.49 -1.82 -23.19
N ALA A 112 -10.43 -2.25 -21.93
CA ALA A 112 -9.91 -3.54 -21.52
C ALA A 112 -10.97 -4.68 -21.57
N GLY A 113 -12.19 -4.41 -22.04
CA GLY A 113 -13.26 -5.42 -22.13
C GLY A 113 -13.98 -5.71 -20.80
N HIS A 114 -13.84 -4.83 -19.81
CA HIS A 114 -14.51 -4.93 -18.51
C HIS A 114 -15.56 -3.82 -18.33
N THR A 115 -16.54 -4.06 -17.47
CA THR A 115 -17.61 -3.08 -17.17
C THR A 115 -17.53 -2.54 -15.74
N THR A 116 -16.92 -3.28 -14.83
CA THR A 116 -16.86 -2.98 -13.40
C THR A 116 -15.56 -3.51 -12.78
N VAL A 117 -15.16 -2.95 -11.64
CA VAL A 117 -14.10 -3.54 -10.81
C VAL A 117 -14.65 -4.59 -9.85
N GLN A 118 -13.91 -5.68 -9.67
CA GLN A 118 -14.21 -6.72 -8.68
C GLN A 118 -13.44 -6.55 -7.37
N HIS A 119 -12.27 -5.93 -7.44
CA HIS A 119 -11.37 -5.71 -6.32
C HIS A 119 -10.92 -4.25 -6.31
N ALA A 120 -10.87 -3.63 -5.13
CA ALA A 120 -10.28 -2.32 -4.94
C ALA A 120 -9.68 -2.18 -3.55
N LEU A 121 -8.58 -1.44 -3.46
CA LEU A 121 -7.96 -1.00 -2.21
C LEU A 121 -7.99 0.53 -2.15
N ASP A 122 -8.71 1.10 -1.19
CA ASP A 122 -8.77 2.53 -0.95
C ASP A 122 -7.78 2.94 0.14
N ALA A 123 -6.71 3.60 -0.29
CA ALA A 123 -5.68 4.16 0.57
C ALA A 123 -5.91 5.63 0.95
N VAL A 124 -6.98 6.26 0.45
CA VAL A 124 -7.32 7.67 0.72
C VAL A 124 -8.40 7.77 1.80
N VAL A 125 -9.38 6.85 1.75
CA VAL A 125 -10.43 6.67 2.76
C VAL A 125 -11.24 7.96 3.01
N ILE A 126 -11.84 8.49 1.94
CA ILE A 126 -12.70 9.69 1.98
C ILE A 126 -14.03 9.43 1.26
N SER A 127 -15.04 10.26 1.52
CA SER A 127 -16.37 10.10 0.90
C SER A 127 -16.32 10.10 -0.63
N GLN A 128 -15.46 10.92 -1.22
CA GLN A 128 -15.30 11.01 -2.68
C GLN A 128 -14.72 9.72 -3.28
N SER A 129 -13.76 9.07 -2.62
CA SER A 129 -13.19 7.81 -3.12
C SER A 129 -14.21 6.67 -3.00
N ALA A 130 -14.95 6.61 -1.90
CA ALA A 130 -16.05 5.66 -1.73
C ALA A 130 -17.16 5.86 -2.79
N GLU A 131 -17.50 7.10 -3.13
CA GLU A 131 -18.47 7.40 -4.19
C GLU A 131 -18.02 6.87 -5.56
N VAL A 132 -16.76 7.13 -5.93
CA VAL A 132 -16.16 6.62 -7.17
C VAL A 132 -16.24 5.08 -7.23
N LEU A 133 -15.88 4.43 -6.13
CA LEU A 133 -15.88 2.97 -6.02
C LEU A 133 -17.30 2.40 -6.07
N LYS A 134 -18.27 3.00 -5.38
CA LYS A 134 -19.68 2.58 -5.39
C LYS A 134 -20.29 2.63 -6.79
N GLN A 135 -19.90 3.60 -7.62
CA GLN A 135 -20.40 3.75 -8.98
C GLN A 135 -19.74 2.82 -10.01
N SER A 136 -18.69 2.11 -9.61
CA SER A 136 -17.81 1.40 -10.54
C SER A 136 -17.52 -0.05 -10.14
N ALA A 137 -17.76 -0.42 -8.88
CA ALA A 137 -17.62 -1.79 -8.39
C ALA A 137 -18.83 -2.66 -8.73
N THR A 138 -18.60 -3.94 -8.97
CA THR A 138 -19.66 -4.92 -9.17
C THR A 138 -20.36 -5.24 -7.84
N PRO A 139 -21.69 -5.51 -7.83
CA PRO A 139 -22.36 -6.06 -6.66
C PRO A 139 -21.68 -7.34 -6.14
N GLY A 140 -21.37 -7.38 -4.84
CA GLY A 140 -20.59 -8.47 -4.24
C GLY A 140 -19.08 -8.40 -4.49
N GLY A 141 -18.59 -7.45 -5.29
CA GLY A 141 -17.15 -7.15 -5.41
C GLY A 141 -16.57 -6.67 -4.07
N GLN A 142 -15.27 -6.78 -3.90
CA GLN A 142 -14.61 -6.49 -2.63
C GLN A 142 -13.88 -5.15 -2.67
N ILE A 143 -14.15 -4.31 -1.67
CA ILE A 143 -13.47 -3.03 -1.48
C ILE A 143 -12.87 -3.02 -0.09
N ASP A 144 -11.56 -2.85 -0.05
CA ASP A 144 -10.79 -2.85 1.16
C ASP A 144 -10.28 -1.45 1.49
N PHE A 145 -10.32 -1.06 2.75
CA PHE A 145 -9.90 0.27 3.21
C PHE A 145 -8.74 0.15 4.19
N VAL A 146 -7.72 0.99 4.06
CA VAL A 146 -6.54 0.94 4.95
C VAL A 146 -6.75 1.61 6.32
N LEU A 147 -7.92 2.22 6.54
CA LEU A 147 -8.30 2.85 7.81
C LEU A 147 -9.76 2.54 8.17
N PRO A 148 -10.09 2.43 9.48
CA PRO A 148 -11.48 2.35 9.94
C PRO A 148 -12.31 3.53 9.47
N ASN A 149 -13.52 3.26 8.98
CA ASN A 149 -14.43 4.27 8.45
C ASN A 149 -15.87 3.74 8.39
N ASP A 150 -16.83 4.64 8.23
CA ASP A 150 -18.26 4.34 8.07
C ASP A 150 -18.77 4.57 6.62
N LEU A 151 -17.86 4.63 5.64
CA LEU A 151 -18.20 4.86 4.25
C LEU A 151 -19.02 3.69 3.68
N ASP A 152 -20.04 4.02 2.90
CA ASP A 152 -20.91 3.05 2.23
C ASP A 152 -20.50 2.83 0.77
N VAL A 153 -20.25 1.56 0.44
CA VAL A 153 -19.93 1.10 -0.91
C VAL A 153 -20.87 0.00 -1.39
N SER A 154 -22.00 -0.20 -0.72
CA SER A 154 -23.00 -1.19 -1.10
C SER A 154 -23.46 -0.97 -2.55
N PRO A 155 -23.66 -2.03 -3.36
CA PRO A 155 -23.74 -3.44 -2.98
C PRO A 155 -22.40 -4.20 -2.98
N ALA A 156 -21.25 -3.53 -3.04
CA ALA A 156 -19.97 -4.17 -2.81
C ALA A 156 -19.77 -4.55 -1.34
N ILE A 157 -18.92 -5.54 -1.09
CA ILE A 157 -18.53 -6.01 0.23
C ILE A 157 -17.34 -5.18 0.70
N LYS A 158 -17.51 -4.54 1.86
CA LYS A 158 -16.47 -3.73 2.49
C LYS A 158 -15.64 -4.55 3.48
N SER A 159 -14.32 -4.37 3.46
CA SER A 159 -13.39 -4.81 4.50
C SER A 159 -12.45 -3.68 4.93
N ILE A 160 -11.76 -3.86 6.06
CA ILE A 160 -10.77 -2.91 6.57
C ILE A 160 -9.46 -3.66 6.77
N THR A 161 -8.44 -3.32 5.98
CA THR A 161 -7.07 -3.81 6.17
C THR A 161 -6.38 -3.00 7.26
N SER A 162 -5.77 -3.72 8.19
CA SER A 162 -4.91 -3.14 9.21
C SER A 162 -3.63 -3.94 9.31
N VAL A 163 -2.47 -3.28 9.19
CA VAL A 163 -1.17 -3.91 9.44
C VAL A 163 -1.05 -4.50 10.86
N LYS A 164 -1.91 -4.08 11.79
CA LYS A 164 -1.93 -4.65 13.15
C LYS A 164 -2.31 -6.12 13.16
N SER A 165 -2.98 -6.63 12.10
CA SER A 165 -3.32 -8.05 11.97
C SER A 165 -2.10 -8.96 11.91
N VAL A 166 -0.93 -8.44 11.51
CA VAL A 166 0.34 -9.19 11.55
C VAL A 166 1.17 -8.93 12.82
N HIS A 167 0.64 -8.21 13.82
CA HIS A 167 1.38 -7.77 15.02
C HIS A 167 0.84 -8.36 16.35
N ASN A 168 0.21 -9.54 16.30
CA ASN A 168 -0.33 -10.25 17.46
C ASN A 168 -1.22 -9.35 18.36
N GLN A 169 -2.16 -8.64 17.74
CA GLN A 169 -3.10 -7.75 18.44
C GLN A 169 -4.48 -8.41 18.47
N PRO A 170 -5.00 -8.83 19.64
CA PRO A 170 -6.25 -9.60 19.75
C PRO A 170 -7.50 -8.90 19.18
N GLU A 171 -7.48 -7.58 19.03
CA GLU A 171 -8.58 -6.80 18.47
C GLU A 171 -8.63 -6.83 16.94
N PHE A 172 -7.64 -7.46 16.29
CA PHE A 172 -7.53 -7.58 14.85
C PHE A 172 -7.56 -9.05 14.44
N GLU A 173 -7.90 -9.30 13.19
CA GLU A 173 -7.69 -10.58 12.52
C GLU A 173 -6.25 -11.09 12.71
N ASP A 174 -6.08 -12.41 12.83
CA ASP A 174 -4.76 -13.01 13.00
C ASP A 174 -4.14 -13.38 11.66
N ASN A 175 -3.21 -12.55 11.20
CA ASN A 175 -2.43 -12.74 9.98
C ASN A 175 -0.93 -12.93 10.28
N GLN A 176 -0.56 -13.40 11.48
CA GLN A 176 0.85 -13.55 11.87
C GLN A 176 1.65 -14.46 10.94
N GLU A 177 1.06 -15.59 10.50
CA GLU A 177 1.68 -16.51 9.55
C GLU A 177 1.87 -15.87 8.17
N LEU A 178 0.91 -15.07 7.72
CA LEU A 178 1.06 -14.29 6.49
C LEU A 178 2.23 -13.29 6.62
N GLY A 179 2.30 -12.58 7.76
CA GLY A 179 3.41 -11.69 8.09
C GLY A 179 4.75 -12.43 8.07
N PHE A 180 4.82 -13.63 8.65
CA PHE A 180 6.01 -14.47 8.63
C PHE A 180 6.45 -14.77 7.20
N VAL A 181 5.56 -15.33 6.38
CA VAL A 181 5.87 -15.72 4.99
C VAL A 181 6.31 -14.51 4.16
N PHE A 182 5.54 -13.41 4.19
CA PHE A 182 5.84 -12.24 3.37
C PHE A 182 7.11 -11.52 3.81
N SER A 183 7.41 -11.49 5.11
CA SER A 183 8.69 -10.93 5.57
C SER A 183 9.87 -11.69 4.95
N ARG A 184 9.85 -13.03 4.91
CA ARG A 184 10.93 -13.80 4.26
C ARG A 184 10.93 -13.59 2.75
N TYR A 185 9.75 -13.44 2.14
CA TYR A 185 9.62 -13.14 0.73
C TYR A 185 10.22 -11.77 0.37
N PHE A 186 10.09 -10.74 1.20
CA PHE A 186 10.66 -9.42 0.94
C PHE A 186 12.19 -9.46 0.80
N THR A 187 12.90 -10.22 1.64
CA THR A 187 14.35 -10.46 1.45
C THR A 187 14.65 -11.01 0.06
N ARG A 188 13.85 -11.96 -0.43
CA ARG A 188 14.02 -12.57 -1.75
C ARG A 188 13.71 -11.57 -2.87
N ALA A 189 12.58 -10.87 -2.76
CA ALA A 189 12.14 -9.92 -3.76
C ALA A 189 13.10 -8.73 -3.91
N LEU A 190 13.67 -8.25 -2.80
CA LEU A 190 14.74 -7.25 -2.80
C LEU A 190 16.01 -7.79 -3.48
N ASN A 191 16.44 -9.01 -3.14
CA ASN A 191 17.60 -9.62 -3.78
C ASN A 191 17.45 -9.81 -5.30
N SER A 192 16.23 -10.05 -5.78
CA SER A 192 15.97 -10.25 -7.20
C SER A 192 15.58 -8.96 -7.95
N GLY A 193 15.44 -7.83 -7.26
CA GLY A 193 14.96 -6.57 -7.85
C GLY A 193 13.46 -6.54 -8.18
N ASN A 194 12.67 -7.50 -7.68
CA ASN A 194 11.22 -7.53 -7.87
C ASN A 194 10.46 -6.67 -6.85
N LEU A 195 11.16 -6.17 -5.84
CA LEU A 195 10.69 -5.19 -4.87
C LEU A 195 11.82 -4.20 -4.66
N SER A 196 11.49 -2.92 -4.65
CA SER A 196 12.40 -1.83 -4.32
C SER A 196 11.73 -0.91 -3.31
N GLY A 197 12.54 -0.09 -2.63
CA GLY A 197 11.98 0.94 -1.77
C GLY A 197 11.24 2.03 -2.56
N HIS A 198 10.31 2.70 -1.88
CA HIS A 198 9.67 3.91 -2.40
C HIS A 198 10.70 5.07 -2.49
N PRO A 199 10.55 6.07 -3.39
CA PRO A 199 11.33 7.30 -3.29
C PRO A 199 11.30 7.90 -1.88
N TYR A 200 12.45 8.37 -1.39
CA TYR A 200 12.60 8.84 -0.02
C TYR A 200 13.54 10.05 0.09
N GLU A 201 13.37 10.80 1.19
CA GLU A 201 14.20 11.91 1.60
C GLU A 201 14.74 11.61 3.00
N VAL A 202 16.07 11.66 3.16
CA VAL A 202 16.70 11.56 4.47
C VAL A 202 16.64 12.92 5.16
N ARG A 203 15.87 13.01 6.26
CA ARG A 203 15.73 14.22 7.06
C ARG A 203 16.95 14.38 7.98
N PRO A 204 17.40 15.63 8.20
CA PRO A 204 18.55 15.88 9.06
C PRO A 204 18.22 15.65 10.55
N ARG A 205 19.26 15.59 11.38
CA ARG A 205 19.20 15.55 12.86
C ARG A 205 18.59 14.28 13.47
N GLY A 206 18.61 13.16 12.75
CA GLY A 206 18.17 11.86 13.27
C GLY A 206 16.84 11.91 14.00
N LEU A 207 16.83 11.47 15.27
CA LEU A 207 15.63 11.46 16.11
C LEU A 207 15.11 12.87 16.44
N GLU A 208 15.97 13.88 16.52
CA GLU A 208 15.58 15.26 16.81
C GLU A 208 14.77 15.89 15.66
N GLY A 209 14.94 15.39 14.42
CA GLY A 209 14.23 15.85 13.24
C GLY A 209 12.81 15.30 13.08
N VAL A 210 12.42 14.29 13.88
CA VAL A 210 11.15 13.57 13.72
C VAL A 210 9.94 14.47 13.92
N GLU A 211 9.95 15.33 14.94
CA GLU A 211 8.80 16.21 15.24
C GLU A 211 8.47 17.13 14.05
N GLU A 212 9.48 17.77 13.47
CA GLU A 212 9.31 18.66 12.32
C GLU A 212 8.82 17.91 11.09
N ALA A 213 9.40 16.75 10.80
CA ALA A 213 8.98 15.91 9.69
C ALA A 213 7.52 15.42 9.83
N LEU A 214 7.07 15.10 11.05
CA LEU A 214 5.67 14.77 11.32
C LEU A 214 4.73 15.98 11.11
N LYS A 215 5.17 17.20 11.46
CA LYS A 215 4.42 18.44 11.16
C LYS A 215 4.33 18.67 9.65
N ASP A 216 5.41 18.46 8.90
CA ASP A 216 5.44 18.56 7.44
C ASP A 216 4.53 17.52 6.77
N LEU A 217 4.54 16.28 7.27
CA LEU A 217 3.66 15.20 6.81
C LEU A 217 2.19 15.56 7.05
N LYS A 218 1.85 16.03 8.26
CA LYS A 218 0.49 16.48 8.60
C LYS A 218 0.04 17.66 7.73
N ALA A 219 0.96 18.56 7.37
CA ALA A 219 0.70 19.69 6.48
C ALA A 219 0.64 19.31 4.98
N GLY A 220 0.81 18.03 4.63
CA GLY A 220 0.74 17.56 3.25
C GLY A 220 1.90 18.04 2.36
N ARG A 221 3.07 18.36 2.96
CA ARG A 221 4.23 18.90 2.23
C ARG A 221 5.03 17.84 1.48
N THR A 222 4.81 16.57 1.79
CA THR A 222 5.39 15.45 1.03
C THR A 222 4.38 14.89 0.01
N SER A 223 4.88 14.43 -1.13
CA SER A 223 4.10 13.69 -2.12
C SER A 223 5.03 12.77 -2.89
N ALA A 224 4.63 11.50 -3.02
CA ALA A 224 5.45 10.46 -3.65
C ALA A 224 6.88 10.40 -3.06
N THR A 225 7.03 10.66 -1.75
CA THR A 225 8.32 10.56 -1.05
C THR A 225 8.08 10.19 0.41
N MET A 226 8.86 9.25 0.95
CA MET A 226 8.88 8.94 2.37
C MET A 226 9.98 9.70 3.11
N PHE A 227 9.71 10.15 4.33
CA PHE A 227 10.75 10.71 5.19
C PHE A 227 11.46 9.60 5.96
N ILE A 228 12.79 9.62 5.90
CA ILE A 228 13.68 8.65 6.53
C ILE A 228 14.65 9.39 7.45
N PHE A 229 15.05 8.74 8.54
CA PHE A 229 15.93 9.33 9.54
C PHE A 229 17.09 8.38 9.81
N ARG A 230 18.31 8.93 9.84
CA ARG A 230 19.49 8.22 10.31
C ARG A 230 19.63 8.46 11.80
N ILE A 231 19.42 7.43 12.61
CA ILE A 231 19.52 7.56 14.07
C ILE A 231 20.94 7.99 14.49
N ALA A 232 21.97 7.57 13.76
CA ALA A 232 23.36 7.97 14.01
C ALA A 232 23.63 9.48 13.85
N ASP A 233 22.69 10.24 13.27
CA ASP A 233 22.76 11.69 13.11
C ASP A 233 22.03 12.45 14.23
N THR A 234 21.64 11.75 15.31
CA THR A 234 21.00 12.34 16.52
C THR A 234 22.04 13.02 17.41
#